data_AF-A0A357CWQ7-F1
#
_entry.id   AF-A0A357CWQ7-F1
#
_cell.length_a   1.000
_cell.length_b   1.000
_cell.length_c   1.000
_cell.angle_alpha   90.00
_cell.angle_beta   90.00
_cell.angle_gamma   90.00
#
_symmetry.space_group_name_H-M   'P 1'
#
loop_
_entity.id
_entity.type
_entity.pdbx_description
1 polymer ?
#
loop_
_entity_poly.entity_id
_entity_poly.type
_entity_poly.pdbx_seq_one_letter_code
_entity_poly.pdbx_strand_id
1 'polypeptide(L)'
;KNIRKEIIELGGEVNFGAKVTKILIKSGKTAGIRYTKDDVNYEVLSENIVLAIGHSARDTFEELFYSGVMMTQKPFSAGVRIEHTREYIDRLKYGVFSS
;
A
#
# COMPACT_ATOMS: atom_id res chain seq x y z
N LYS A 1 -7.10 -3.45 14.32
CA LYS A 1 -8.52 -3.24 14.76
C LYS A 1 -8.73 -1.85 15.37
N ASN A 2 -7.84 -1.38 16.25
CA ASN A 2 -8.00 -0.09 16.95
C ASN A 2 -7.91 1.14 16.04
N ILE A 3 -6.88 1.22 15.17
CA ILE A 3 -6.69 2.35 14.25
C ILE A 3 -7.94 2.63 13.39
N ARG A 4 -8.58 1.58 12.85
CA ARG A 4 -9.81 1.73 12.06
C ARG A 4 -10.94 2.36 12.88
N LYS A 5 -11.14 1.89 14.11
CA LYS A 5 -12.23 2.39 14.95
C LYS A 5 -12.02 3.88 15.26
N GLU A 6 -10.80 4.24 15.59
CA GLU A 6 -10.40 5.64 15.83
C GLU A 6 -10.64 6.52 14.60
N ILE A 7 -10.27 6.07 13.40
CA ILE A 7 -10.56 6.81 12.16
C ILE A 7 -12.07 7.08 12.02
N ILE A 8 -12.91 6.07 12.27
CA ILE A 8 -14.37 6.19 12.16
C ILE A 8 -14.93 7.10 13.25
N GLU A 9 -14.46 6.99 14.49
CA GLU A 9 -14.87 7.84 15.61
C GLU A 9 -14.53 9.31 15.38
N LEU A 10 -13.43 9.59 14.67
CA LEU A 10 -13.04 10.95 14.26
C LEU A 10 -13.78 11.44 13.00
N GLY A 11 -14.74 10.69 12.49
CA GLY A 11 -15.56 11.05 11.32
C GLY A 11 -14.97 10.65 9.97
N GLY A 12 -13.91 9.85 9.96
CA GLY A 12 -13.33 9.30 8.74
C GLY A 12 -14.08 8.06 8.22
N GLU A 13 -13.94 7.79 6.93
CA GLU A 13 -14.56 6.63 6.29
C GLU A 13 -13.50 5.59 5.88
N VAL A 14 -13.84 4.31 6.01
CA VAL A 14 -12.96 3.20 5.60
C VAL A 14 -13.73 2.23 4.69
N ASN A 15 -13.39 2.27 3.41
CA ASN A 15 -14.01 1.44 2.37
C ASN A 15 -13.15 0.20 2.07
N PHE A 16 -13.46 -0.93 2.71
CA PHE A 16 -12.85 -2.23 2.36
C PHE A 16 -13.43 -2.78 1.06
N GLY A 17 -12.63 -3.60 0.36
CA GLY A 17 -13.00 -4.17 -0.94
C GLY A 17 -13.04 -3.14 -2.07
N ALA A 18 -12.66 -1.89 -1.81
CA ALA A 18 -12.57 -0.83 -2.79
C ALA A 18 -11.15 -0.75 -3.35
N LYS A 19 -10.97 -1.18 -4.60
CA LYS A 19 -9.69 -1.09 -5.31
C LYS A 19 -9.67 0.20 -6.13
N VAL A 20 -8.76 1.12 -5.81
CA VAL A 20 -8.54 2.31 -6.66
C VAL A 20 -7.98 1.85 -8.01
N THR A 21 -8.62 2.30 -9.09
CA THR A 21 -8.27 1.93 -10.46
C THR A 21 -7.77 3.11 -11.28
N LYS A 22 -8.09 4.36 -10.87
CA LYS A 22 -7.63 5.55 -11.59
C LYS A 22 -7.53 6.78 -10.69
N ILE A 23 -6.56 7.65 -10.96
CA ILE A 23 -6.56 9.04 -10.46
C ILE A 23 -7.15 9.95 -11.53
N LEU A 24 -8.11 10.78 -11.13
CA LEU A 24 -8.73 11.78 -11.99
C LEU A 24 -7.87 13.04 -11.95
N ILE A 25 -7.46 13.52 -13.13
CA ILE A 25 -6.64 14.73 -13.27
C ILE A 25 -7.40 15.72 -14.15
N LYS A 26 -7.51 16.97 -13.68
CA LYS A 26 -8.14 18.07 -14.41
C LYS A 26 -7.19 19.27 -14.39
N SER A 27 -6.85 19.78 -15.56
CA SER A 27 -5.95 20.94 -15.72
C SER A 27 -4.60 20.79 -14.97
N GLY A 28 -4.01 19.58 -15.01
CA GLY A 28 -2.73 19.29 -14.35
C GLY A 28 -2.80 19.13 -12.83
N LYS A 29 -4.00 19.15 -12.22
CA LYS A 29 -4.21 18.92 -10.79
C LYS A 29 -5.03 17.66 -10.55
N THR A 30 -4.79 17.00 -9.43
CA THR A 30 -5.65 15.94 -8.91
C THR A 30 -7.07 16.47 -8.70
N ALA A 31 -8.06 15.73 -9.17
CA ALA A 31 -9.48 16.06 -9.06
C ALA A 31 -10.28 14.96 -8.35
N GLY A 32 -9.68 13.78 -8.16
CA GLY A 32 -10.30 12.68 -7.42
C GLY A 32 -9.71 11.32 -7.77
N ILE A 33 -10.42 10.28 -7.37
CA ILE A 33 -10.11 8.89 -7.69
C ILE A 33 -11.33 8.18 -8.26
N ARG A 34 -11.08 7.15 -9.05
CA ARG A 34 -12.04 6.10 -9.36
C ARG A 34 -11.63 4.83 -8.65
N TYR A 35 -12.58 4.12 -8.06
CA TYR A 35 -12.37 2.81 -7.47
C TYR A 35 -13.47 1.84 -7.89
N THR A 36 -13.13 0.55 -7.87
CA THR A 36 -14.07 -0.54 -8.14
C THR A 36 -14.33 -1.30 -6.84
N LYS A 37 -15.60 -1.60 -6.56
CA LYS A 37 -16.03 -2.42 -5.43
C LYS A 37 -17.23 -3.25 -5.88
N ASP A 38 -17.20 -4.56 -5.63
CA ASP A 38 -18.27 -5.49 -6.02
C ASP A 38 -18.65 -5.34 -7.51
N ASP A 39 -17.62 -5.23 -8.38
CA ASP A 39 -17.72 -5.01 -9.84
C ASP A 39 -18.42 -3.70 -10.28
N VAL A 40 -18.68 -2.79 -9.34
CA VAL A 40 -19.24 -1.46 -9.60
C VAL A 40 -18.16 -0.39 -9.46
N ASN A 41 -18.17 0.58 -10.38
CA ASN A 41 -17.24 1.70 -10.37
C ASN A 41 -17.84 2.91 -9.64
N TYR A 42 -17.02 3.54 -8.82
CA TYR A 42 -17.35 4.71 -8.02
C TYR A 42 -16.29 5.78 -8.19
N GLU A 43 -16.68 7.04 -7.98
CA GLU A 43 -15.75 8.17 -8.00
C GLU A 43 -15.86 8.97 -6.70
N VAL A 44 -14.71 9.43 -6.21
CA VAL A 44 -14.61 10.34 -5.08
C VAL A 44 -13.79 11.53 -5.53
N LEU A 45 -14.41 12.71 -5.49
CA LEU A 45 -13.75 13.95 -5.85
C LEU A 45 -12.89 14.43 -4.69
N SER A 46 -11.62 14.72 -4.97
CA SER A 46 -10.69 15.29 -4.01
C SER A 46 -9.49 15.89 -4.74
N GLU A 47 -9.08 17.08 -4.31
CA GLU A 47 -7.82 17.67 -4.76
C GLU A 47 -6.61 17.07 -4.03
N ASN A 48 -6.82 16.48 -2.86
CA ASN A 48 -5.75 15.96 -2.01
C ASN A 48 -5.83 14.42 -1.94
N ILE A 49 -4.80 13.74 -2.44
CA ILE A 49 -4.73 12.28 -2.49
C ILE A 49 -3.40 11.84 -1.90
N VAL A 50 -3.45 10.98 -0.88
CA VAL A 50 -2.26 10.37 -0.26
C VAL A 50 -2.16 8.92 -0.71
N LEU A 51 -1.05 8.57 -1.38
CA LEU A 51 -0.80 7.20 -1.85
C LEU A 51 0.03 6.42 -0.84
N ALA A 52 -0.64 5.59 -0.04
CA ALA A 52 -0.04 4.68 0.93
C ALA A 52 -0.25 3.20 0.54
N ILE A 53 -0.08 2.89 -0.75
CA ILE A 53 -0.48 1.61 -1.38
C ILE A 53 0.54 0.47 -1.26
N GLY A 54 1.72 0.73 -0.67
CA GLY A 54 2.80 -0.25 -0.55
C GLY A 54 3.50 -0.57 -1.88
N HIS A 55 4.59 -1.35 -1.84
CA HIS A 55 5.43 -1.60 -3.02
C HIS A 55 4.85 -2.61 -4.02
N SER A 56 3.85 -3.40 -3.60
CA SER A 56 3.27 -4.45 -4.43
C SER A 56 2.15 -3.97 -5.36
N ALA A 57 1.70 -2.72 -5.23
CA ALA A 57 0.60 -2.14 -6.01
C ALA A 57 1.03 -1.75 -7.44
N ARG A 58 1.67 -2.68 -8.16
CA ARG A 58 2.26 -2.46 -9.49
C ARG A 58 1.24 -1.97 -10.51
N ASP A 59 0.05 -2.55 -10.51
CA ASP A 59 -1.08 -2.17 -11.35
C ASP A 59 -1.49 -0.70 -11.16
N THR A 60 -1.51 -0.25 -9.92
CA THR A 60 -1.82 1.14 -9.57
C THR A 60 -0.69 2.08 -10.00
N PHE A 61 0.58 1.67 -9.86
CA PHE A 61 1.72 2.44 -10.37
C PHE A 61 1.70 2.58 -11.89
N GLU A 62 1.34 1.53 -12.62
CA GLU A 62 1.21 1.59 -14.08
C GLU A 62 0.16 2.61 -14.51
N GLU A 63 -1.03 2.59 -13.91
CA GLU A 63 -2.07 3.59 -14.20
C GLU A 63 -1.65 5.03 -13.85
N LEU A 64 -0.90 5.21 -12.76
CA LEU A 64 -0.33 6.51 -12.38
C LEU A 64 0.64 7.02 -13.43
N PHE A 65 1.48 6.14 -13.97
CA PHE A 65 2.40 6.45 -15.06
C PHE A 65 1.64 6.95 -16.28
N TYR A 66 0.62 6.18 -16.72
CA TYR A 66 -0.18 6.53 -17.90
C TYR A 66 -1.03 7.78 -17.69
N SER A 67 -1.40 8.08 -16.44
CA SER A 67 -2.12 9.30 -16.09
C SER A 67 -1.24 10.56 -16.09
N GLY A 68 0.07 10.43 -16.34
CA GLY A 68 1.01 11.56 -16.42
C GLY A 68 1.54 12.02 -15.07
N VAL A 69 1.39 11.21 -14.02
CA VAL A 69 2.04 11.47 -12.73
C VAL A 69 3.53 11.20 -12.86
N MET A 70 4.36 12.19 -12.54
CA MET A 70 5.81 12.00 -12.53
C MET A 70 6.20 10.95 -11.48
N MET A 71 6.94 9.94 -11.92
CA MET A 71 7.46 8.88 -11.05
C MET A 71 8.96 8.73 -11.28
N THR A 72 9.68 8.50 -10.19
CA THR A 72 11.13 8.24 -10.22
C THR A 72 11.38 6.83 -9.70
N GLN A 73 12.22 6.08 -10.42
CA GLN A 73 12.60 4.74 -9.99
C GLN A 73 13.41 4.82 -8.69
N LYS A 74 12.98 4.08 -7.67
CA LYS A 74 13.74 3.91 -6.43
C LYS A 74 14.60 2.65 -6.54
N PRO A 75 15.91 2.71 -6.24
CA PRO A 75 16.73 1.49 -6.13
C PRO A 75 16.17 0.59 -5.03
N PHE A 76 16.10 -0.72 -5.29
CA PHE A 76 15.59 -1.72 -4.35
C PHE A 76 16.64 -2.77 -4.04
N SER A 77 16.61 -3.30 -2.82
CA SER A 77 17.46 -4.41 -2.39
C SER A 77 16.76 -5.74 -2.72
N ALA A 78 17.42 -6.58 -3.51
CA ALA A 78 17.02 -7.96 -3.75
C ALA A 78 17.98 -8.91 -3.01
N GLY A 79 17.43 -9.98 -2.43
CA GLY A 79 18.22 -11.00 -1.72
C GLY A 79 17.47 -12.32 -1.68
N VAL A 80 18.19 -13.40 -1.40
CA VAL A 80 17.61 -14.73 -1.21
C VAL A 80 17.21 -14.93 0.25
N ARG A 81 16.09 -15.60 0.50
CA ARG A 81 15.75 -16.06 1.84
C ARG A 81 16.57 -17.30 2.14
N ILE A 82 17.48 -17.19 3.10
CA ILE A 82 18.21 -18.33 3.66
C ILE A 82 17.51 -18.70 4.96
N GLU A 83 17.11 -19.96 5.08
CA GLU A 83 16.50 -20.48 6.31
C GLU A 83 17.54 -21.34 7.04
N HIS A 84 17.71 -21.07 8.33
CA HIS A 84 18.48 -21.92 9.24
C HIS A 84 17.53 -22.50 10.28
N THR A 85 17.83 -23.70 10.78
CA THR A 85 17.02 -24.27 11.87
C THR A 85 17.08 -23.37 13.10
N ARG A 86 15.95 -23.26 13.80
CA ARG A 86 15.87 -22.47 15.03
C ARG A 86 16.88 -22.95 16.06
N GLU A 87 17.06 -24.26 16.20
CA GLU A 87 18.06 -24.88 17.07
C GLU A 87 19.52 -24.49 16.72
N TYR A 88 19.81 -24.27 15.44
CA TYR A 88 21.13 -23.80 15.00
C TYR A 88 21.34 -22.32 15.38
N ILE A 89 20.32 -21.48 15.16
CA ILE A 89 20.37 -20.06 15.53
C ILE A 89 20.39 -19.87 17.05
N ASP A 90 19.61 -20.65 17.80
CA ASP A 90 19.53 -20.56 19.25
C ASP A 90 20.86 -20.95 19.89
N ARG A 91 21.52 -22.02 19.41
CA ARG A 91 22.88 -22.39 19.86
C ARG A 91 23.92 -21.31 19.59
N LEU A 92 23.86 -20.65 18.43
CA LEU A 92 24.80 -19.58 18.06
C LEU A 92 24.56 -18.26 18.81
N LYS A 93 23.30 -17.93 19.13
CA LYS A 93 22.94 -16.66 19.77
C LYS A 93 22.94 -16.70 21.30
N TYR A 94 22.59 -17.84 21.91
CA TYR A 94 22.38 -17.94 23.36
C TYR A 94 23.31 -18.95 24.06
N GLY A 95 24.06 -19.77 23.33
CA GLY A 95 24.92 -20.81 23.92
C GLY A 95 24.12 -21.87 24.68
N VAL A 96 24.80 -22.68 25.52
CA VAL A 96 24.19 -23.76 26.33
C VAL A 96 23.54 -23.20 27.61
N PHE A 97 22.73 -22.15 27.49
CA PHE A 97 21.93 -21.61 28.59
C PHE A 97 20.43 -21.78 28.31
N SER A 98 20.04 -23.04 28.14
CA SER A 98 18.69 -23.51 28.45
C SER A 98 18.84 -24.83 29.18
N SER A 99 19.12 -24.73 30.49
CA SER A 99 18.78 -25.77 31.46
C SER A 99 17.34 -25.53 31.91
#